data_AF-A0A1T2DDU7-F1
#
_entry.id   AF-A0A1T2DDU7-F1
#
_cell.length_a   1.000
_cell.length_b   1.000
_cell.length_c   1.000
_cell.angle_alpha   90.00
_cell.angle_beta   90.00
_cell.angle_gamma   90.00
#
_symmetry.space_group_name_H-M   'P 1'
#
loop_
_entity.id
_entity.type
_entity.pdbx_description
1 polymer ?
#
loop_
_entity_poly.entity_id
_entity_poly.type
_entity_poly.pdbx_seq_one_letter_code
_entity_poly.pdbx_strand_id
1 'polypeptide(L)' 'MGIKRHKPEEIVQKLRQVEVLVGQGTARIDAIREIGI' A
#
# COMPACT_ATOMS: atom_id res chain seq x y z
N MET A 1 -11.56 -20.02 -8.50
CA MET A 1 -10.34 -19.28 -8.09
C MET A 1 -10.75 -18.40 -6.93
N GLY A 2 -10.48 -18.85 -5.70
CA GLY A 2 -10.98 -18.17 -4.50
C GLY A 2 -10.40 -16.76 -4.44
N ILE A 3 -11.27 -15.77 -4.23
CA ILE A 3 -10.87 -14.39 -3.95
C ILE A 3 -10.09 -14.46 -2.65
N LYS A 4 -8.75 -14.57 -2.73
CA LYS A 4 -7.87 -14.58 -1.57
C LYS A 4 -7.99 -13.20 -0.96
N ARG A 5 -8.94 -13.05 -0.05
CA ARG A 5 -9.18 -11.84 0.71
C ARG A 5 -7.86 -11.55 1.43
N HIS A 6 -7.15 -10.51 1.00
CA HIS A 6 -5.96 -10.05 1.73
C HIS A 6 -6.37 -9.87 3.18
N LYS A 7 -5.60 -10.47 4.09
CA LYS A 7 -5.86 -10.28 5.52
C LYS A 7 -5.81 -8.77 5.79
N PRO A 8 -6.67 -8.25 6.69
CA PRO A 8 -6.65 -6.82 7.02
C PRO A 8 -5.25 -6.35 7.43
N GLU A 9 -4.45 -7.24 8.04
CA GLU A 9 -3.05 -7.00 8.36
C GLU A 9 -2.18 -6.69 7.13
N GLU A 10 -2.34 -7.39 6.01
CA GLU A 10 -1.58 -7.12 4.79
C GLU A 10 -1.95 -5.76 4.19
N ILE A 11 -3.23 -5.39 4.22
CA ILE A 11 -3.68 -4.07 3.76
C ILE A 11 -3.07 -2.97 4.64
N VAL A 12 -3.06 -3.14 5.96
CA VAL A 12 -2.44 -2.19 6.89
C VAL A 12 -0.93 -2.09 6.64
N GLN A 13 -0.25 -3.20 6.35
CA GLN A 13 1.18 -3.16 6.01
C GLN A 13 1.44 -2.41 4.69
N LYS A 14 0.64 -2.64 3.66
CA LYS A 14 0.75 -1.91 2.38
C LYS A 14 0.48 -0.41 2.55
N LEU A 15 -0.55 -0.04 3.31
CA LEU A 15 -0.86 1.37 3.60
C LEU A 15 0.27 2.06 4.37
N ARG A 16 0.91 1.36 5.32
CA ARG A 16 2.07 1.89 6.04
C ARG A 16 3.27 2.14 5.13
N GLN A 17 3.48 1.29 4.11
CA GLN A 17 4.52 1.53 3.11
C GLN A 17 4.22 2.78 2.26
N VAL A 18 2.95 3.03 1.92
CA VAL A 18 2.55 4.29 1.27
C VAL A 18 2.89 5.49 2.15
N GLU A 19 2.63 5.43 3.46
CA GLU A 19 3.00 6.53 4.36
C GLU A 19 4.51 6.79 4.43
N VAL A 20 5.34 5.74 4.38
CA VAL A 20 6.81 5.88 4.34
C VAL A 20 7.24 6.60 3.07
N LEU A 21 6.73 6.19 1.91
CA LEU A 21 7.06 6.82 0.62
C LEU A 21 6.61 8.30 0.59
N VAL A 22 5.42 8.58 1.12
CA VAL A 22 4.93 9.96 1.24
C VAL A 22 5.83 10.78 2.18
N GLY A 23 6.29 10.20 3.28
CA GLY A 23 7.26 10.83 4.20
C GLY A 23 8.62 11.12 3.56
N GLN A 24 8.99 10.37 2.53
CA GLN A 24 10.20 10.59 1.72
C GLN A 24 10.01 11.64 0.61
N GLY A 25 8.81 12.20 0.46
CA GLY A 25 8.49 13.23 -0.53
C GLY A 25 7.84 12.69 -1.80
N THR A 26 7.57 11.38 -1.90
CA THR A 26 6.84 10.79 -3.03
C THR A 26 5.38 11.22 -3.00
N ALA A 27 4.83 11.61 -4.16
CA ALA A 27 3.42 11.93 -4.26
C ALA A 27 2.58 10.69 -3.90
N ARG A 28 1.51 10.88 -3.12
CA ARG A 28 0.67 9.78 -2.63
C ARG A 28 0.12 8.89 -3.75
N ILE A 29 -0.18 9.49 -4.92
CA ILE A 29 -0.68 8.76 -6.09
C ILE A 29 0.39 7.80 -6.63
N ASP A 30 1.63 8.26 -6.77
CA ASP A 30 2.74 7.43 -7.25
C ASP A 30 3.09 6.33 -6.24
N ALA A 31 3.09 6.65 -4.94
CA ALA A 31 3.29 5.66 -3.88
C ALA A 31 2.22 4.56 -3.90
N ILE A 32 0.94 4.90 -4.14
CA ILE A 32 -0.13 3.90 -4.25
C ILE A 32 0.05 3.02 -5.49
N ARG A 33 0.43 3.61 -6.63
CA ARG A 33 0.70 2.87 -7.88
C ARG A 33 1.88 1.91 -7.73
N GLU A 34 2.91 2.31 -7.00
CA GLU A 34 4.11 1.50 -6.75
C GLU A 34 3.80 0.30 -5.84
N ILE A 35 2.99 0.49 -4.81
CA ILE A 35 2.64 -0.58 -3.84
C ILE A 35 1.64 -1.59 -4.41
N GLY A 36 0.81 -1.20 -5.38
CA GLY A 36 -0.20 -2.11 -5.96
C GLY A 36 -1.17 -2.63 -4.89
N ILE A 37 -1.80 -1.70 -4.18
CA ILE A 37 -2.88 -1.99 -3.23
C ILE A 37 -4.11 -2.46 -3.98
#